data_AF-A5ZM61-F1
#
_entry.id   AF-A5ZM61-F1
#
_cell.length_a   1.000
_cell.length_b   1.000
_cell.length_c   1.000
_cell.angle_alpha   90.00
_cell.angle_beta   90.00
_cell.angle_gamma   90.00
#
_symmetry.space_group_name_H-M   'P 1'
#
loop_
_entity.id
_entity.type
_entity.pdbx_description
1 polymer ?
#
loop_
_entity_poly.entity_id
_entity_poly.type
_entity_poly.pdbx_seq_one_letter_code
_entity_poly.pdbx_strand_id
1 'polypeptide(L)' 'MLGSGIGMSGQRIAMQMRRLPKGHNVFELNAPRFWQCRNLGANSARAVKKMPFKAIYRGE' A
#
# COMPACT_ATOMS: atom_id res chain seq x y z
N MET A 1 2.05 -17.06 5.45
CA MET A 1 2.15 -15.86 4.59
C MET A 1 1.55 -14.67 5.34
N LEU A 2 2.33 -13.62 5.57
CA LEU A 2 1.94 -12.43 6.34
C LEU A 2 0.99 -11.60 5.46
N GLY A 3 -0.21 -11.30 5.94
CA GLY A 3 -1.37 -10.94 5.11
C GLY A 3 -1.35 -9.54 4.47
N SER A 4 -0.24 -9.13 3.87
CA SER A 4 -0.08 -7.89 3.09
C SER A 4 0.71 -8.19 1.82
N GLY A 5 0.26 -7.64 0.69
CA GLY A 5 0.91 -7.77 -0.61
C GLY A 5 0.87 -6.46 -1.39
N ILE A 6 1.85 -6.24 -2.26
CA ILE A 6 1.90 -5.09 -3.17
C ILE A 6 1.76 -5.61 -4.60
N GLY A 7 0.80 -5.08 -5.33
CA GLY A 7 0.60 -5.32 -6.75
C GLY A 7 0.98 -4.09 -7.57
N MET A 8 1.61 -4.30 -8.72
CA MET A 8 1.98 -3.24 -9.66
C MET A 8 1.50 -3.59 -11.06
N SER A 9 0.89 -2.62 -11.75
CA SER A 9 0.46 -2.76 -13.14
C SER A 9 0.60 -1.41 -13.85
N GLY A 10 1.54 -1.33 -14.80
CA GLY A 10 1.90 -0.06 -15.44
C GLY A 10 2.30 0.99 -14.41
N GLN A 11 1.61 2.13 -14.41
CA GLN A 11 1.82 3.22 -13.45
C GLN A 11 0.98 3.10 -12.18
N ARG A 12 0.20 2.02 -12.02
CA ARG A 12 -0.61 1.78 -10.82
C ARG A 12 0.12 0.87 -9.84
N ILE A 13 0.03 1.22 -8.57
CA ILE A 13 0.51 0.40 -7.46
C ILE A 13 -0.58 0.35 -6.38
N ALA A 14 -0.77 -0.83 -5.79
CA ALA A 14 -1.73 -1.02 -4.73
C ALA A 14 -1.17 -1.94 -3.64
N MET A 15 -1.57 -1.68 -2.40
CA MET A 15 -1.32 -2.55 -1.26
C MET A 15 -2.63 -3.21 -0.84
N GLN A 16 -2.66 -4.53 -0.82
CA GLN A 16 -3.83 -5.32 -0.43
C GLN A 16 -3.52 -6.16 0.81
N MET A 17 -4.53 -6.35 1.66
CA MET A 17 -4.45 -7.26 2.79
C MET A 17 -5.21 -8.56 2.56
N ARG A 18 -4.74 -9.65 3.19
CA ARG A 18 -5.43 -10.94 3.19
C ARG A 18 -6.81 -10.77 3.83
N ARG A 19 -7.82 -11.43 3.24
CA ARG A 19 -9.26 -11.36 3.61
C ARG A 19 -9.99 -10.11 3.13
N LEU A 20 -9.31 -9.13 2.53
CA LEU A 20 -10.03 -8.10 1.78
C LEU A 20 -10.50 -8.68 0.44
N PRO A 21 -11.72 -8.35 -0.02
CA PRO A 21 -12.18 -8.75 -1.34
C PRO A 21 -11.22 -8.27 -2.43
N LYS A 22 -11.16 -9.01 -3.55
CA LYS A 22 -10.37 -8.58 -4.71
C LYS A 22 -10.86 -7.19 -5.17
N GLY A 23 -9.92 -6.32 -5.51
CA GLY A 23 -10.21 -4.93 -5.89
C GLY A 23 -10.42 -3.98 -4.70
N HIS A 24 -10.41 -4.46 -3.45
CA HIS A 24 -10.47 -3.62 -2.26
C HIS A 24 -9.08 -3.48 -1.65
N ASN A 25 -8.32 -2.53 -2.17
CA ASN A 25 -6.97 -2.22 -1.72
C ASN A 25 -7.00 -1.30 -0.50
N VAL A 26 -6.03 -1.46 0.41
CA VAL A 26 -5.84 -0.54 1.54
C VAL A 26 -5.33 0.81 1.06
N PHE A 27 -4.41 0.77 0.09
CA PHE A 27 -3.90 1.95 -0.59
C PHE A 27 -3.83 1.66 -2.08
N GLU A 28 -4.15 2.66 -2.89
CA GLU A 28 -4.03 2.60 -4.34
C GLU A 28 -3.55 3.95 -4.87
N LEU A 29 -2.57 3.91 -5.76
CA LEU A 29 -1.97 5.09 -6.35
C LEU A 29 -1.83 4.91 -7.85
N ASN A 30 -2.09 5.98 -8.59
CA ASN A 30 -1.82 6.09 -10.02
C ASN A 30 -0.70 7.10 -10.24
N ALA A 31 0.31 6.72 -11.03
CA ALA A 31 1.53 7.50 -11.28
C ALA A 31 2.16 8.03 -9.97
N PRO A 32 2.46 7.14 -8.99
CA PRO A 32 2.95 7.56 -7.68
C PRO A 32 4.33 8.24 -7.80
N ARG A 33 4.56 9.23 -6.95
CA ARG A 33 5.90 9.79 -6.74
C ARG A 33 6.78 8.80 -5.99
N PHE A 34 8.09 8.93 -6.14
CA PHE A 34 9.08 8.07 -5.47
C PHE A 34 8.85 7.93 -3.95
N TRP A 35 8.54 9.03 -3.26
CA TRP A 35 8.29 9.00 -1.81
C TRP A 35 7.03 8.20 -1.45
N GLN A 36 6.00 8.20 -2.30
CA GLN A 36 4.78 7.44 -2.08
C GLN A 36 5.05 5.94 -2.24
N CYS A 37 5.83 5.55 -3.26
CA CYS A 37 6.29 4.17 -3.41
C CYS A 37 7.07 3.69 -2.17
N ARG A 38 8.00 4.53 -1.66
CA ARG A 38 8.79 4.21 -0.46
C ARG A 38 7.92 4.06 0.78
N ASN A 39 6.94 4.96 0.97
CA ASN A 39 6.03 4.87 2.10
C ASN A 39 5.07 3.68 1.97
N LEU A 40 4.64 3.31 0.77
CA LEU A 40 3.77 2.16 0.54
C LEU A 40 4.48 0.85 0.89
N GLY A 41 5.75 0.70 0.46
CA GLY A 41 6.60 -0.42 0.87
C GLY A 41 6.76 -0.51 2.39
N ALA A 42 7.02 0.64 3.04
CA ALA A 42 7.10 0.71 4.49
C ALA A 42 5.77 0.35 5.17
N ASN A 43 4.63 0.75 4.60
CA ASN A 43 3.30 0.45 5.12
C ASN A 43 2.95 -1.02 5.00
N SER A 44 3.35 -1.70 3.93
CA SER A 44 3.17 -3.15 3.80
C SER A 44 3.89 -3.90 4.94
N ALA A 45 5.13 -3.51 5.25
CA ALA A 45 5.85 -4.07 6.40
C ALA A 45 5.19 -3.69 7.75
N ARG A 46 4.69 -2.46 7.88
CA ARG A 46 3.99 -1.99 9.10
C ARG A 46 2.66 -2.69 9.34
N ALA A 47 1.90 -3.03 8.29
CA ALA A 47 0.66 -3.81 8.42
C ALA A 47 0.92 -5.16 9.08
N VAL A 48 1.97 -5.84 8.63
CA VAL A 48 2.42 -7.10 9.22
C VAL A 48 2.83 -6.93 10.68
N LYS A 49 3.53 -5.83 10.99
CA LYS A 49 4.00 -5.50 12.34
C LYS A 49 2.93 -4.83 13.23
N LYS A 50 1.69 -4.67 12.74
CA LYS A 50 0.60 -3.95 13.43
C LYS A 50 0.99 -2.54 13.90
N MET A 51 1.79 -1.84 13.10
CA MET A 51 2.22 -0.47 13.37
C MET A 51 1.36 0.53 12.59
N PRO A 52 1.21 1.78 13.07
CA PRO A 52 0.53 2.83 12.33
C PRO A 52 1.15 3.07 10.94
N PHE A 53 0.30 3.35 9.96
CA PHE A 53 0.72 3.66 8.61
C PHE A 53 1.31 5.07 8.49
N LYS A 54 2.33 5.19 7.64
CA LYS A 54 2.82 6.47 7.16
C LYS A 54 1.82 7.06 6.18
N ALA A 55 1.79 8.40 6.11
CA ALA A 55 1.01 9.11 5.10
C ALA A 55 1.45 8.72 3.68
N ILE A 56 0.45 8.48 2.83
CA ILE A 56 0.58 8.09 1.43
C ILE A 56 -0.04 9.15 0.52
N TYR A 57 -1.19 9.66 0.93
CA TYR A 57 -1.83 10.84 0.35
C TYR A 57 -1.30 12.07 1.08
N ARG A 58 -1.17 13.20 0.36
CA ARG A 58 -0.94 14.49 1.01
C ARG A 58 -2.20 14.80 1.83
N GLY A 59 -2.05 15.27 3.06
CA GLY A 59 -3.17 15.93 3.72
C GLY A 59 -3.54 17.15 2.88
N GLU A 60 -4.81 17.26 2.52
CA GLU A 60 -5.38 18.55 2.14
C GLU A 60 -5.38 19.47 3.36
#